data_AF-A0AA39PWC3-F1
#
_entry.id   AF-A0AA39PWC3-F1
#
_cell.length_a   1.000
_cell.length_b   1.000
_cell.length_c   1.000
_cell.angle_alpha   90.00
_cell.angle_beta   90.00
_cell.angle_gamma   90.00
#
_symmetry.space_group_name_H-M   'P 1'
#
loop_
_entity.id
_entity.type
_entity.pdbx_description
1 polymer ?
#
loop_
_entity_poly.entity_id
_entity_poly.type
_entity_poly.pdbx_seq_one_letter_code
_entity_poly.pdbx_strand_id
1 'polypeptide(L)'
;MSASARCLKCGFKQQGYSPSFHGPDLAASRFDELLESNNPPLQAEHAHLEKVIGEGHDFLSSLKERITQTRAVLEELSDEEKRVERLVESCKKIIHPIRSVPEDIIRDIFLTCLSTNEREIKDSLDGKSPPLVLSKVCRNWRSVAVSTSHLWSSLSLHFDQYRDAKACLHLLQIYLLRSGTQDIVLSLHSTEALSNNHVLPVLLSSAPRWVDIRIFIPFLSLHDFSAVRGTLYCLNRLCGVYRRSIDLTRPAVGTQI
;
A
#
# COMPACT_ATOMS: atom_id res chain seq x y z
N MET A 1 19.52 55.24 -15.73
CA MET A 1 20.11 53.95 -16.18
C MET A 1 19.52 52.86 -15.30
N SER A 2 18.43 52.22 -15.73
CA SER A 2 17.80 51.13 -14.96
C SER A 2 18.44 49.81 -15.38
N ALA A 3 19.09 49.13 -14.45
CA ALA A 3 19.74 47.84 -14.70
C ALA A 3 18.67 46.77 -14.94
N SER A 4 18.66 46.20 -16.15
CA SER A 4 17.81 45.04 -16.49
C SER A 4 18.23 43.86 -15.60
N ALA A 5 17.37 43.48 -14.66
CA ALA A 5 17.55 42.29 -13.87
C ALA A 5 17.44 41.07 -14.80
N ARG A 6 18.56 40.38 -14.96
CA ARG A 6 18.68 39.19 -15.81
C ARG A 6 18.64 37.98 -14.90
N CYS A 7 17.68 37.09 -15.10
CA CYS A 7 17.65 35.83 -14.35
C CYS A 7 18.89 34.99 -14.72
N LEU A 8 19.75 34.70 -13.75
CA LEU A 8 21.02 33.98 -13.96
C LEU A 8 20.82 32.49 -14.27
N LYS A 9 19.62 31.94 -14.07
CA LYS A 9 19.30 30.53 -14.34
C LYS A 9 18.65 30.31 -15.71
N CYS A 10 17.72 31.17 -16.14
CA CYS A 10 17.02 31.02 -17.43
C CYS A 10 17.32 32.13 -18.45
N GLY A 11 18.19 33.08 -18.11
CA GLY A 11 18.55 34.20 -18.99
C GLY A 11 17.46 35.25 -19.20
N PHE A 12 16.26 35.06 -18.60
CA PHE A 12 15.12 35.96 -18.76
C PHE A 12 15.49 37.38 -18.37
N LYS A 13 15.46 38.28 -19.35
CA LYS A 13 15.53 39.72 -19.14
C LYS A 13 14.11 40.20 -19.04
N GLN A 14 13.69 40.67 -17.87
CA GLN A 14 12.51 41.52 -17.82
C GLN A 14 12.92 42.83 -18.51
N GLN A 15 12.68 42.91 -19.82
CA GLN A 15 12.77 44.18 -20.52
C GLN A 15 11.66 45.04 -19.93
N GLY A 16 12.04 46.09 -19.20
CA GLY A 16 11.13 47.09 -18.63
C GLY A 16 10.38 47.92 -19.69
N TYR A 17 10.26 47.41 -20.91
CA TYR A 17 9.48 47.99 -21.98
C TYR A 17 8.88 46.82 -22.77
N SER A 18 7.57 46.61 -22.61
CA SER A 18 6.84 45.74 -23.54
C SER A 18 6.84 46.49 -24.87
N PRO A 19 7.45 45.95 -25.94
CA PRO A 19 7.51 46.69 -27.18
C PRO A 19 6.06 46.80 -27.71
N SER A 20 5.63 48.01 -28.07
CA SER A 20 4.28 48.30 -28.55
C SER A 20 4.31 48.45 -30.06
N PHE A 21 3.48 47.68 -30.77
CA PHE A 21 3.24 47.89 -32.19
C PHE A 21 2.26 49.07 -32.34
N HIS A 22 2.61 50.04 -33.17
CA HIS A 22 1.74 51.17 -33.49
C HIS A 22 1.05 50.89 -34.84
N GLY A 23 -0.27 51.07 -34.88
CA GLY A 23 -1.06 50.90 -36.09
C GLY A 23 -0.76 51.96 -37.15
N PRO A 24 -1.45 51.91 -38.29
CA PRO A 24 -1.28 52.91 -39.33
C PRO A 24 -1.68 54.29 -38.82
N ASP A 25 -0.98 55.32 -39.33
CA ASP A 25 -1.16 56.72 -38.97
C ASP A 25 -2.25 57.29 -39.87
N LEU A 26 -3.44 56.71 -39.69
CA LEU A 26 -4.68 57.05 -40.39
C LEU A 26 -5.69 57.45 -39.32
N ALA A 27 -6.48 58.48 -39.61
CA ALA A 27 -7.65 58.77 -38.79
C ALA A 27 -8.54 57.53 -38.73
N ALA A 28 -9.01 57.14 -37.54
CA ALA A 28 -9.82 55.94 -37.35
C ALA A 28 -11.01 55.89 -38.33
N SER A 29 -11.68 57.03 -38.55
CA SER A 29 -12.78 57.15 -39.51
C SER A 29 -12.37 56.85 -40.97
N ARG A 30 -11.15 57.22 -41.37
CA ARG A 30 -10.64 56.95 -42.73
C ARG A 30 -10.21 55.50 -42.88
N PHE A 31 -9.65 54.92 -41.81
CA PHE A 31 -9.31 53.50 -41.78
C PHE A 31 -10.58 52.64 -41.87
N ASP A 32 -11.62 52.98 -41.11
CA ASP A 32 -12.91 52.28 -41.14
C ASP A 32 -13.62 52.44 -42.51
N GLU A 33 -13.61 53.64 -43.11
CA GLU A 33 -14.15 53.87 -44.45
C GLU A 33 -13.47 53.00 -45.52
N LEU A 34 -12.15 52.81 -45.43
CA LEU A 34 -11.38 51.95 -46.34
C LEU A 34 -11.63 50.45 -46.09
N LEU A 35 -12.05 50.07 -44.88
CA LEU A 35 -12.46 48.69 -44.57
C LEU A 35 -13.89 48.39 -45.05
N GLU A 36 -14.77 49.39 -45.03
CA GLU A 36 -16.19 49.26 -45.40
C GLU A 36 -16.47 49.52 -46.89
N SER A 37 -15.51 50.07 -47.64
CA SER A 37 -15.64 50.38 -49.07
C SER A 37 -14.54 49.75 -49.93
N ASN A 38 -14.84 49.47 -51.20
CA ASN A 38 -13.84 49.00 -52.18
C ASN A 38 -13.07 50.15 -52.85
N ASN A 39 -13.07 51.35 -52.26
CA ASN A 39 -12.35 52.49 -52.81
C ASN A 39 -10.83 52.32 -52.59
N PRO A 40 -9.98 52.61 -53.59
CA PRO A 40 -8.55 52.48 -53.41
C PRO A 40 -8.02 53.54 -52.43
N PRO A 41 -7.04 53.21 -51.57
CA PRO A 41 -6.34 54.20 -50.75
C PRO A 41 -5.54 55.16 -51.63
N LEU A 42 -5.29 56.37 -51.13
CA LEU A 42 -4.37 57.31 -51.74
C LEU A 42 -2.95 56.71 -51.78
N GLN A 43 -2.14 57.14 -52.73
CA GLN A 43 -0.77 56.61 -52.89
C GLN A 43 0.09 56.74 -51.61
N ALA A 44 -0.08 57.84 -50.86
CA ALA A 44 0.59 58.03 -49.57
C ALA A 44 0.05 57.11 -48.47
N GLU A 45 -1.28 56.87 -48.45
CA GLU A 45 -1.92 55.90 -47.54
C GLU A 45 -1.43 54.47 -47.85
N HIS A 46 -1.32 54.13 -49.14
CA HIS A 46 -0.80 52.84 -49.59
C HIS A 46 0.64 52.59 -49.12
N ALA A 47 1.55 53.54 -49.37
CA ALA A 47 2.94 53.43 -48.95
C ALA A 47 3.07 53.33 -47.42
N HIS A 48 2.21 54.05 -46.67
CA HIS A 48 2.19 53.96 -45.20
C HIS A 48 1.67 52.61 -44.72
N LEU A 49 0.59 52.10 -45.31
CA LEU A 49 0.05 50.77 -45.00
C LEU A 49 1.06 49.66 -45.29
N GLU A 50 1.75 49.70 -46.44
CA GLU A 50 2.82 48.74 -46.76
C GLU A 50 3.95 48.76 -45.74
N LYS A 51 4.36 49.95 -45.29
CA LYS A 51 5.37 50.10 -44.24
C LYS A 51 4.92 49.47 -42.93
N VAL A 52 3.70 49.77 -42.48
CA VAL A 52 3.10 49.23 -41.24
C VAL A 52 2.96 47.71 -41.33
N ILE A 53 2.62 47.17 -42.51
CA ILE A 53 2.57 45.73 -42.76
C ILE A 53 3.97 45.12 -42.61
N GLY A 54 5.01 45.75 -43.16
CA GLY A 54 6.40 45.30 -42.99
C GLY A 54 6.84 45.28 -41.53
N GLU A 55 6.68 46.41 -40.83
CA GLU A 55 6.99 46.54 -39.40
C GLU A 55 6.19 45.53 -38.55
N GLY A 56 4.93 45.27 -38.92
CA GLY A 56 4.07 44.28 -38.26
C GLY A 56 4.58 42.85 -38.44
N HIS A 57 5.07 42.48 -39.63
CA HIS A 57 5.67 41.16 -39.88
C HIS A 57 6.94 40.95 -39.04
N ASP A 58 7.81 41.95 -38.97
CA ASP A 58 9.04 41.89 -38.17
C ASP A 58 8.71 41.76 -36.67
N PHE A 59 7.75 42.55 -36.21
CA PHE A 59 7.29 42.52 -34.82
C PHE A 59 6.65 41.18 -34.43
N LEU A 60 5.77 40.64 -35.29
CA LEU A 60 5.17 39.32 -35.09
C LEU A 60 6.21 38.22 -35.06
N SER A 61 7.24 38.30 -35.91
CA SER A 61 8.33 37.33 -35.95
C SER A 61 9.12 37.34 -34.64
N SER A 62 9.45 38.54 -34.12
CA SER A 62 10.09 38.72 -32.81
C SER A 62 9.24 38.19 -31.65
N LEU A 63 7.93 38.46 -31.64
CA LEU A 63 7.03 37.92 -30.61
C LEU A 63 6.94 36.39 -30.68
N LYS A 64 6.84 35.81 -31.87
CA LYS A 64 6.82 34.35 -32.05
C LYS A 64 8.09 33.70 -31.52
N GLU A 65 9.25 34.27 -31.81
CA GLU A 65 10.54 33.79 -31.30
C GLU A 65 10.60 33.86 -29.76
N ARG A 66 10.14 34.96 -29.17
CA ARG A 66 10.09 35.08 -27.70
C ARG A 66 9.13 34.08 -27.06
N ILE A 67 7.98 33.81 -27.68
CA ILE A 67 7.02 32.82 -27.22
C ILE A 67 7.64 31.42 -27.28
N THR A 68 8.31 31.06 -28.38
CA THR A 68 8.95 29.74 -28.51
C THR A 68 10.09 29.57 -27.50
N GLN A 69 10.95 30.58 -27.34
CA GLN A 69 12.02 30.58 -26.32
C GLN A 69 11.45 30.44 -24.89
N THR A 70 10.41 31.21 -24.56
CA THR A 70 9.81 31.16 -23.21
C THR A 70 9.16 29.81 -22.94
N ARG A 71 8.48 29.23 -23.95
CA ARG A 71 7.89 27.89 -23.83
C ARG A 71 8.96 26.81 -23.64
N ALA A 72 10.08 26.89 -24.35
CA ALA A 72 11.19 25.94 -24.19
C ALA A 72 11.79 26.00 -22.78
N VAL A 73 12.01 27.21 -22.24
CA VAL A 73 12.48 27.40 -20.86
C VAL A 73 11.48 26.85 -19.83
N LEU A 74 10.18 27.08 -20.05
CA LEU A 74 9.13 26.56 -19.16
C LEU A 74 9.11 25.03 -19.15
N GLU A 75 9.25 24.40 -20.32
CA GLU A 75 9.30 22.96 -20.48
C GLU A 75 10.51 22.37 -19.73
N GLU A 76 11.71 22.95 -19.92
CA GLU A 76 12.92 22.55 -19.21
C GLU A 76 12.76 22.62 -17.68
N LEU A 77 12.22 23.74 -17.18
CA LEU A 77 12.01 23.93 -15.74
C LEU A 77 10.96 22.96 -15.17
N SER A 78 9.89 22.66 -15.92
CA SER A 78 8.87 21.69 -15.50
C SER A 78 9.43 20.26 -15.45
N ASP A 79 10.30 19.90 -16.39
CA ASP A 79 10.96 18.60 -16.37
C ASP A 79 11.96 18.47 -15.22
N GLU A 80 12.68 19.55 -14.93
CA GLU A 80 13.56 19.62 -13.76
C GLU A 80 12.77 19.57 -12.43
N GLU A 81 11.63 20.26 -12.34
CA GLU A 81 10.71 20.18 -11.21
C GLU A 81 10.26 18.73 -10.95
N LYS A 82 9.75 18.05 -11.98
CA LYS A 82 9.34 16.63 -11.88
C LYS A 82 10.51 15.72 -11.51
N ARG A 83 11.72 16.02 -11.97
CA ARG A 83 12.93 15.26 -11.63
C ARG A 83 13.27 15.43 -10.14
N VAL A 84 13.26 16.66 -9.64
CA VAL A 84 13.54 16.98 -8.23
C VAL A 84 12.46 16.37 -7.32
N GLU A 85 11.19 16.45 -7.69
CA GLU A 85 10.10 15.85 -6.92
C GLU A 85 10.27 14.32 -6.77
N ARG A 86 10.60 13.63 -7.86
CA ARG A 86 10.92 12.18 -7.82
C ARG A 86 12.13 11.87 -6.94
N LEU A 87 13.15 12.72 -6.95
CA LEU A 87 14.33 12.55 -6.11
C LEU A 87 13.99 12.74 -4.63
N VAL A 88 13.25 13.79 -4.28
CA VAL A 88 12.81 14.06 -2.90
C VAL A 88 11.97 12.90 -2.37
N GLU A 89 11.04 12.37 -3.17
CA GLU A 89 10.23 11.22 -2.76
C GLU A 89 11.07 9.94 -2.58
N SER A 90 12.09 9.74 -3.42
CA SER A 90 13.05 8.65 -3.26
C SER A 90 13.86 8.79 -1.98
N CYS A 91 14.35 10.00 -1.67
CA CYS A 91 15.05 10.30 -0.43
C CYS A 91 14.15 10.06 0.80
N LYS A 92 12.89 10.52 0.79
CA LYS A 92 11.91 10.25 1.86
C LYS A 92 11.74 8.75 2.12
N LYS A 93 11.62 7.96 1.05
CA LYS A 93 11.56 6.49 1.16
C LYS A 93 12.85 5.90 1.74
N ILE A 94 14.02 6.44 1.40
CA ILE A 94 15.32 5.99 1.91
C ILE A 94 15.51 6.28 3.40
N ILE A 95 15.12 7.46 3.85
CA ILE A 95 15.27 7.88 5.25
C ILE A 95 14.06 7.48 6.11
N HIS A 96 13.12 6.71 5.55
CA HIS A 96 11.91 6.31 6.27
C HIS A 96 12.28 5.56 7.55
N PRO A 97 11.73 5.94 8.73
CA PRO A 97 12.17 5.44 10.03
C PRO A 97 12.20 3.91 10.14
N ILE A 98 11.28 3.21 9.47
CA ILE A 98 11.23 1.74 9.48
C ILE A 98 12.52 1.06 8.99
N ARG A 99 13.36 1.76 8.23
CA ARG A 99 14.65 1.25 7.75
C ARG A 99 15.77 1.34 8.79
N SER A 100 15.58 2.12 9.86
CA SER A 100 16.52 2.29 10.96
C SER A 100 16.04 1.70 12.28
N VAL A 101 14.82 1.15 12.34
CA VAL A 101 14.34 0.47 13.55
C VAL A 101 15.19 -0.79 13.79
N PRO A 102 15.80 -0.92 14.98
CA PRO A 102 16.54 -2.11 15.37
C PRO A 102 15.68 -3.39 15.33
N GLU A 103 16.29 -4.54 15.04
CA GLU A 103 15.56 -5.81 14.89
C GLU A 103 14.86 -6.26 16.17
N ASP A 104 15.45 -5.98 17.34
CA ASP A 104 14.86 -6.21 18.66
C ASP A 104 13.55 -5.46 18.86
N ILE A 105 13.51 -4.19 18.47
CA ILE A 105 12.27 -3.40 18.54
C ILE A 105 11.21 -3.95 17.58
N ILE A 106 11.60 -4.34 16.35
CA ILE A 106 10.67 -4.99 15.40
C ILE A 106 10.12 -6.29 15.98
N ARG A 107 10.98 -7.10 16.62
CA ARG A 107 10.60 -8.37 17.26
C ARG A 107 9.60 -8.14 18.39
N ASP A 108 9.84 -7.17 19.26
CA ASP A 108 8.95 -6.86 20.37
C ASP A 108 7.56 -6.38 19.89
N ILE A 109 7.53 -5.59 18.81
CA ILE A 109 6.28 -5.20 18.14
C ILE A 109 5.55 -6.44 17.63
N PHE A 110 6.25 -7.36 16.95
CA PHE A 110 5.65 -8.58 16.39
C PHE A 110 5.03 -9.46 17.48
N LEU A 111 5.73 -9.64 18.60
CA LEU A 111 5.21 -10.42 19.73
C LEU A 111 4.02 -9.75 20.40
N THR A 112 4.01 -8.42 20.48
CA THR A 112 2.86 -7.66 20.99
C THR A 112 1.61 -7.89 20.13
N CYS A 113 1.76 -8.04 18.81
CA CYS A 113 0.64 -8.36 17.92
C CYS A 113 -0.03 -9.72 18.19
N LEU A 114 0.64 -10.65 18.87
CA LEU A 114 0.05 -11.94 19.27
C LEU A 114 -0.87 -11.81 20.50
N SER A 115 -0.66 -10.79 21.32
CA SER A 115 -1.33 -10.60 22.63
C SER A 115 -2.69 -9.88 22.54
N THR A 116 -3.03 -9.32 21.37
CA THR A 116 -4.22 -8.48 21.21
C THR A 116 -5.51 -9.29 21.01
N ASN A 117 -6.38 -9.23 22.03
CA ASN A 117 -7.77 -9.68 22.10
C ASN A 117 -8.05 -11.18 22.21
N GLU A 118 -8.11 -11.68 23.45
CA GLU A 118 -8.72 -12.97 23.83
C GLU A 118 -10.17 -13.16 23.31
N ARG A 119 -10.85 -12.06 22.94
CA ARG A 119 -12.23 -12.06 22.45
C ARG A 119 -12.35 -12.39 20.96
N GLU A 120 -11.26 -12.30 20.20
CA GLU A 120 -11.21 -12.67 18.78
C GLU A 120 -10.17 -13.78 18.60
N ILE A 121 -10.51 -15.00 19.04
CA ILE A 121 -9.69 -16.18 18.75
C ILE A 121 -9.72 -16.39 17.23
N LYS A 122 -8.66 -15.97 16.54
CA LYS A 122 -8.49 -16.11 15.09
C LYS A 122 -7.64 -17.33 14.78
N ASP A 123 -8.00 -18.02 13.69
CA ASP A 123 -7.26 -19.18 13.21
C ASP A 123 -5.86 -18.77 12.73
N SER A 124 -4.84 -19.50 13.18
CA SER A 124 -3.44 -19.22 12.84
C SER A 124 -3.10 -19.61 11.40
N LEU A 125 -3.87 -20.50 10.79
CA LEU A 125 -3.71 -20.90 9.39
C LEU A 125 -4.50 -19.99 8.44
N ASP A 126 -5.21 -18.97 8.95
CA ASP A 126 -5.71 -17.86 8.12
C ASP A 126 -4.52 -17.05 7.59
N GLY A 127 -4.56 -16.70 6.30
CA GLY A 127 -3.60 -15.81 5.65
C GLY A 127 -3.52 -14.41 6.26
N LYS A 128 -4.50 -14.03 7.11
CA LYS A 128 -4.52 -12.78 7.89
C LYS A 128 -3.91 -12.91 9.30
N SER A 129 -3.41 -14.08 9.68
CA SER A 129 -2.72 -14.26 10.97
C SER A 129 -1.49 -13.35 11.07
N PRO A 130 -1.20 -12.79 12.27
CA PRO A 130 -0.10 -11.85 12.43
C PRO A 130 1.26 -12.35 11.91
N PRO A 131 1.72 -13.59 12.21
CA PRO A 131 3.01 -14.08 11.71
C PRO A 131 3.10 -14.08 10.18
N LEU A 132 2.02 -14.46 9.49
CA LEU A 132 1.98 -14.48 8.03
C LEU A 132 1.95 -13.07 7.44
N VAL A 133 1.15 -12.16 7.99
CA VAL A 133 1.04 -10.76 7.52
C VAL A 133 2.37 -10.03 7.72
N LEU A 134 2.96 -10.13 8.91
CA LEU A 134 4.24 -9.49 9.23
C LEU A 134 5.37 -9.99 8.32
N SER A 135 5.38 -11.29 7.98
CA SER A 135 6.36 -11.86 7.05
C SER A 135 6.21 -11.41 5.58
N LYS A 136 5.12 -10.72 5.22
CA LYS A 136 4.83 -10.24 3.85
C LYS A 136 5.14 -8.77 3.62
N VAL A 137 5.42 -7.98 4.67
CA VAL A 137 5.59 -6.52 4.57
C VAL A 137 6.82 -6.12 3.74
N CYS A 138 8.01 -6.55 4.13
CA CYS A 138 9.25 -6.28 3.40
C CYS A 138 10.29 -7.38 3.67
N ARG A 139 11.43 -7.34 2.97
CA ARG A 139 12.52 -8.33 3.15
C ARG A 139 13.06 -8.33 4.59
N ASN A 140 13.23 -7.16 5.20
CA ASN A 140 13.74 -7.04 6.57
C ASN A 140 12.76 -7.68 7.58
N TRP A 141 11.48 -7.29 7.51
CA TRP A 141 10.44 -7.83 8.38
C TRP A 141 10.27 -9.34 8.22
N ARG A 142 10.39 -9.86 6.99
CA ARG A 142 10.40 -11.30 6.75
C ARG A 142 11.56 -12.00 7.44
N SER A 143 12.76 -11.42 7.37
CA SER A 143 13.94 -11.96 8.06
C SER A 143 13.73 -12.01 9.58
N VAL A 144 13.28 -10.90 10.17
CA VAL A 144 12.98 -10.81 11.61
C VAL A 144 11.86 -11.79 12.01
N ALA A 145 10.77 -11.86 11.25
CA ALA A 145 9.66 -12.77 11.53
C ALA A 145 10.12 -14.23 11.49
N VAL A 146 10.87 -14.64 10.46
CA VAL A 146 11.35 -16.03 10.31
C VAL A 146 12.36 -16.40 11.39
N SER A 147 13.25 -15.48 11.79
CA SER A 147 14.23 -15.72 12.85
C SER A 147 13.65 -15.70 14.27
N THR A 148 12.42 -15.19 14.44
CA THR A 148 11.75 -15.11 15.74
C THR A 148 10.85 -16.32 15.92
N SER A 149 11.41 -17.46 16.34
CA SER A 149 10.65 -18.72 16.48
C SER A 149 9.45 -18.63 17.42
N HIS A 150 9.53 -17.82 18.48
CA HIS A 150 8.42 -17.62 19.42
C HIS A 150 7.16 -17.04 18.74
N LEU A 151 7.33 -16.27 17.66
CA LEU A 151 6.22 -15.74 16.86
C LEU A 151 5.35 -16.85 16.23
N TRP A 152 5.92 -18.04 16.02
CA TRP A 152 5.30 -19.18 15.36
C TRP A 152 4.89 -20.29 16.33
N SER A 153 5.10 -20.12 17.65
CA SER A 153 4.93 -21.19 18.63
C SER A 153 3.57 -21.16 19.35
N SER A 154 2.73 -20.15 19.09
CA SER A 154 1.34 -20.10 19.55
C SER A 154 0.40 -20.36 18.38
N LEU A 155 -0.35 -21.47 18.43
CA LEU A 155 -1.25 -21.91 17.37
C LEU A 155 -2.69 -22.00 17.90
N SER A 156 -3.60 -21.32 17.21
CA SER A 156 -5.05 -21.50 17.37
C SER A 156 -5.61 -22.12 16.09
N LEU A 157 -6.20 -23.30 16.20
CA LEU A 157 -6.66 -24.10 15.06
C LEU A 157 -8.17 -24.30 15.13
N HIS A 158 -8.88 -23.82 14.10
CA HIS A 158 -10.32 -23.92 13.93
C HIS A 158 -10.61 -24.87 12.77
N PHE A 159 -10.69 -26.17 13.09
CA PHE A 159 -10.75 -27.24 12.10
C PHE A 159 -11.96 -27.11 11.16
N ASP A 160 -13.08 -26.58 11.64
CA ASP A 160 -14.30 -26.37 10.86
C ASP A 160 -14.12 -25.36 9.70
N GLN A 161 -13.05 -24.54 9.73
CA GLN A 161 -12.77 -23.53 8.69
C GLN A 161 -11.95 -24.08 7.52
N TYR A 162 -11.43 -25.30 7.62
CA TYR A 162 -10.47 -25.85 6.67
C TYR A 162 -11.15 -26.44 5.43
N ARG A 163 -11.51 -25.56 4.49
CA ARG A 163 -12.05 -25.96 3.17
C ARG A 163 -10.98 -26.53 2.24
N ASP A 164 -9.77 -26.01 2.30
CA ASP A 164 -8.61 -26.50 1.54
C ASP A 164 -7.59 -27.12 2.51
N ALA A 165 -7.70 -28.45 2.67
CA ALA A 165 -6.82 -29.20 3.56
C ALA A 165 -5.34 -29.10 3.16
N LYS A 166 -5.02 -28.97 1.86
CA LYS A 166 -3.62 -28.89 1.38
C LYS A 166 -3.00 -27.55 1.77
N ALA A 167 -3.73 -26.45 1.58
CA ALA A 167 -3.26 -25.13 2.00
C ALA A 167 -3.04 -25.07 3.51
N CYS A 168 -3.99 -25.59 4.30
CA CYS A 168 -3.88 -25.63 5.76
C CYS A 168 -2.69 -26.49 6.21
N LEU A 169 -2.50 -27.66 5.61
CA LEU A 169 -1.36 -28.53 5.85
C LEU A 169 -0.02 -27.83 5.59
N HIS A 170 0.10 -27.16 4.45
CA HIS A 170 1.31 -26.43 4.10
C HIS A 170 1.61 -25.30 5.10
N LEU A 171 0.59 -24.56 5.51
CA LEU A 171 0.74 -23.50 6.51
C LEU A 171 1.13 -24.07 7.87
N LEU A 172 0.49 -25.15 8.33
CA LEU A 172 0.86 -25.78 9.60
C LEU A 172 2.32 -26.24 9.57
N GLN A 173 2.78 -26.86 8.49
CA GLN A 173 4.18 -27.24 8.34
C GLN A 173 5.12 -26.03 8.44
N ILE A 174 4.76 -24.89 7.82
CA ILE A 174 5.52 -23.65 7.95
C ILE A 174 5.59 -23.19 9.41
N TYR A 175 4.47 -23.20 10.13
CA TYR A 175 4.44 -22.83 11.55
C TYR A 175 5.33 -23.75 12.39
N LEU A 176 5.19 -25.07 12.24
CA LEU A 176 5.96 -26.06 13.00
C LEU A 176 7.46 -26.03 12.68
N LEU A 177 7.82 -25.71 11.44
CA LEU A 177 9.21 -25.53 11.02
C LEU A 177 9.81 -24.26 11.62
N ARG A 178 9.09 -23.14 11.55
CA ARG A 178 9.59 -21.83 12.02
C ARG A 178 9.60 -21.70 13.54
N SER A 179 8.72 -22.43 14.24
CA SER A 179 8.78 -22.52 15.70
C SER A 179 10.03 -23.24 16.20
N GLY A 180 10.76 -23.97 15.34
CA GLY A 180 12.08 -24.51 15.66
C GLY A 180 12.02 -25.45 16.87
N THR A 181 12.76 -25.15 17.93
CA THR A 181 12.74 -25.93 19.18
C THR A 181 11.88 -25.30 20.27
N GLN A 182 11.10 -24.25 19.95
CA GLN A 182 10.25 -23.57 20.92
C GLN A 182 9.10 -24.45 21.39
N ASP A 183 8.74 -24.23 22.65
CA ASP A 183 7.54 -24.78 23.27
C ASP A 183 6.29 -24.23 22.58
N ILE A 184 5.31 -25.11 22.40
CA ILE A 184 4.09 -24.83 21.64
C ILE A 184 2.89 -24.71 22.57
N VAL A 185 2.17 -23.59 22.42
CA VAL A 185 0.87 -23.34 23.02
C VAL A 185 -0.20 -23.57 21.97
N LEU A 186 -1.19 -24.41 22.29
CA LEU A 186 -2.27 -24.80 21.40
C LEU A 186 -3.63 -24.36 21.92
N SER A 187 -4.45 -23.82 21.03
CA SER A 187 -5.90 -23.73 21.18
C SER A 187 -6.55 -24.50 20.03
N LEU A 188 -7.36 -25.51 20.33
CA LEU A 188 -8.00 -26.40 19.35
C LEU A 188 -9.51 -26.22 19.40
N HIS A 189 -10.11 -25.89 18.26
CA HIS A 189 -11.54 -25.59 18.12
C HIS A 189 -12.15 -26.41 16.99
N SER A 190 -13.24 -27.13 17.29
CA SER A 190 -14.02 -27.90 16.32
C SER A 190 -15.44 -28.09 16.84
N THR A 191 -16.44 -28.01 15.99
CA THR A 191 -17.80 -28.47 16.30
C THR A 191 -18.02 -29.90 15.82
N GLU A 192 -17.26 -30.35 14.83
CA GLU A 192 -17.36 -31.67 14.22
C GLU A 192 -16.29 -32.65 14.75
N ALA A 193 -16.50 -33.94 14.48
CA ALA A 193 -15.52 -35.00 14.80
C ALA A 193 -14.23 -34.85 13.98
N LEU A 194 -13.06 -35.11 14.60
CA LEU A 194 -11.75 -34.89 13.96
C LEU A 194 -11.17 -36.13 13.27
N SER A 195 -11.83 -37.28 13.32
CA SER A 195 -11.28 -38.58 12.92
C SER A 195 -10.83 -38.67 11.45
N ASN A 196 -11.34 -37.78 10.57
CA ASN A 196 -10.95 -37.71 9.15
C ASN A 196 -10.12 -36.46 8.80
N ASN A 197 -9.63 -35.72 9.78
CA ASN A 197 -8.93 -34.46 9.55
C ASN A 197 -7.45 -34.70 9.17
N HIS A 198 -7.06 -34.32 7.95
CA HIS A 198 -5.69 -34.51 7.46
C HIS A 198 -4.64 -33.62 8.16
N VAL A 199 -5.05 -32.51 8.78
CA VAL A 199 -4.14 -31.58 9.49
C VAL A 199 -3.72 -32.16 10.85
N LEU A 200 -4.60 -32.96 11.48
CA LEU A 200 -4.37 -33.51 12.81
C LEU A 200 -3.09 -34.36 12.91
N PRO A 201 -2.79 -35.35 12.03
CA PRO A 201 -1.56 -36.14 12.14
C PRO A 201 -0.27 -35.31 12.11
N VAL A 202 -0.22 -34.26 11.27
CA VAL A 202 0.92 -33.34 11.22
C VAL A 202 1.05 -32.54 12.51
N LEU A 203 -0.07 -32.09 13.07
CA LEU A 203 -0.08 -31.43 14.37
C LEU A 203 0.48 -32.38 15.45
N LEU A 204 -0.02 -33.61 15.54
CA LEU A 204 0.40 -34.61 16.53
C LEU A 204 1.92 -34.90 16.51
N SER A 205 2.57 -34.78 15.35
CA SER A 205 4.04 -34.95 15.24
C SER A 205 4.83 -33.95 16.10
N SER A 206 4.21 -32.82 16.48
CA SER A 206 4.81 -31.79 17.32
C SER A 206 4.53 -31.94 18.82
N ALA A 207 3.79 -32.98 19.22
CA ALA A 207 3.33 -33.20 20.60
C ALA A 207 4.41 -33.19 21.70
N PRO A 208 5.64 -33.66 21.46
CA PRO A 208 6.72 -33.56 22.45
C PRO A 208 7.04 -32.13 22.92
N ARG A 209 6.64 -31.11 22.16
CA ARG A 209 6.87 -29.69 22.48
C ARG A 209 5.65 -28.99 23.07
N TRP A 210 4.53 -29.67 23.27
CA TRP A 210 3.30 -29.03 23.72
C TRP A 210 3.36 -28.74 25.23
N VAL A 211 3.17 -27.47 25.60
CA VAL A 211 3.24 -27.03 27.01
C VAL A 211 1.89 -26.58 27.58
N ASP A 212 1.02 -26.02 26.75
CA ASP A 212 -0.33 -25.58 27.14
C ASP A 212 -1.28 -25.92 26.00
N ILE A 213 -2.34 -26.65 26.32
CA ILE A 213 -3.36 -27.06 25.36
C ILE A 213 -4.73 -26.65 25.90
N ARG A 214 -5.44 -25.85 25.11
CA ARG A 214 -6.86 -25.54 25.30
C ARG A 214 -7.68 -26.26 24.24
N ILE A 215 -8.67 -27.02 24.66
CA ILE A 215 -9.49 -27.86 23.80
C ILE A 215 -10.95 -27.45 23.88
N PHE A 216 -11.52 -27.17 22.71
CA PHE A 216 -12.93 -26.84 22.46
C PHE A 216 -13.43 -27.72 21.30
N ILE A 217 -13.32 -29.04 21.47
CA ILE A 217 -13.70 -30.05 20.47
C ILE A 217 -14.69 -31.06 21.09
N PRO A 218 -15.43 -31.85 20.28
CA PRO A 218 -16.30 -32.90 20.79
C PRO A 218 -15.52 -33.93 21.60
N PHE A 219 -16.13 -34.44 22.69
CA PHE A 219 -15.49 -35.44 23.56
C PHE A 219 -15.02 -36.69 22.79
N LEU A 220 -15.78 -37.12 21.79
CA LEU A 220 -15.44 -38.28 20.95
C LEU A 220 -14.12 -38.09 20.19
N SER A 221 -13.77 -36.85 19.83
CA SER A 221 -12.53 -36.52 19.12
C SER A 221 -11.28 -36.62 20.00
N LEU A 222 -11.41 -36.76 21.32
CA LEU A 222 -10.25 -36.96 22.19
C LEU A 222 -9.53 -38.28 21.89
N HIS A 223 -10.24 -39.30 21.40
CA HIS A 223 -9.64 -40.57 21.02
C HIS A 223 -8.65 -40.41 19.86
N ASP A 224 -8.84 -39.43 18.98
CA ASP A 224 -7.95 -39.15 17.85
C ASP A 224 -6.56 -38.66 18.31
N PHE A 225 -6.41 -38.24 19.58
CA PHE A 225 -5.15 -37.85 20.20
C PHE A 225 -4.44 -39.01 20.92
N SER A 226 -4.99 -40.23 20.87
CA SER A 226 -4.36 -41.41 21.49
C SER A 226 -2.95 -41.69 20.98
N ALA A 227 -2.63 -41.27 19.74
CA ALA A 227 -1.30 -41.42 19.14
C ALA A 227 -0.19 -40.63 19.85
N VAL A 228 -0.53 -39.60 20.64
CA VAL A 228 0.46 -38.82 21.41
C VAL A 228 0.54 -39.26 22.88
N ARG A 229 -0.08 -40.39 23.21
CA ARG A 229 0.03 -40.98 24.55
C ARG A 229 1.50 -41.31 24.85
N GLY A 230 2.01 -40.76 25.95
CA GLY A 230 3.41 -40.96 26.37
C GLY A 230 4.41 -39.98 25.77
N THR A 231 3.99 -39.06 24.89
CA THR A 231 4.87 -38.01 24.34
C THR A 231 4.59 -36.62 24.94
N LEU A 232 3.52 -36.46 25.72
CA LEU A 232 3.12 -35.20 26.36
C LEU A 232 3.90 -34.89 27.65
N TYR A 233 5.22 -35.10 27.67
CA TYR A 233 6.03 -34.92 28.88
C TYR A 233 6.31 -33.44 29.21
N CYS A 234 6.22 -32.52 28.24
CA CYS A 234 6.33 -31.07 28.45
C CYS A 234 5.01 -30.40 28.83
N LEU A 235 3.90 -31.14 28.87
CA LEU A 235 2.57 -30.57 29.04
C LEU A 235 2.35 -30.10 30.49
N ASN A 236 2.26 -28.78 30.67
CA ASN A 236 2.05 -28.15 31.97
C ASN A 236 0.57 -27.81 32.21
N ARG A 237 -0.19 -27.51 31.16
CA ARG A 237 -1.60 -27.14 31.25
C ARG A 237 -2.43 -27.84 30.18
N LEU A 238 -3.52 -28.47 30.61
CA LEU A 238 -4.58 -28.95 29.73
C LEU A 238 -5.92 -28.38 30.23
N CYS A 239 -6.59 -27.61 29.39
CA CYS A 239 -7.90 -27.06 29.67
C CYS A 239 -8.89 -27.56 28.62
N GLY A 240 -10.02 -28.14 29.04
CA GLY A 240 -11.08 -28.59 28.15
C GLY A 240 -12.41 -27.93 28.52
N VAL A 241 -13.06 -27.27 27.57
CA VAL A 241 -14.46 -26.83 27.72
C VAL A 241 -15.31 -27.72 26.83
N TYR A 242 -15.91 -28.74 27.44
CA TYR A 242 -16.78 -29.66 26.74
C TYR A 242 -18.14 -29.02 26.51
N ARG A 243 -18.50 -28.72 25.27
CA ARG A 243 -19.92 -28.57 24.92
C ARG A 243 -20.54 -29.95 25.05
N ARG A 244 -21.41 -30.15 26.06
CA ARG A 244 -22.42 -31.21 25.96
C ARG A 244 -23.19 -30.92 24.68
N SER A 245 -23.29 -31.92 23.80
CA SER A 245 -24.29 -31.93 22.73
C SER A 245 -25.64 -31.69 23.40
N ILE A 246 -26.12 -30.44 23.38
CA ILE A 246 -27.52 -30.18 23.69
C ILE A 246 -28.26 -30.64 22.45
N ASP A 247 -29.03 -31.71 22.63
CA ASP A 247 -30.01 -32.19 21.67
C ASP A 247 -30.77 -31.00 21.05
N LEU A 248 -30.48 -30.71 19.78
CA LEU A 248 -31.35 -29.91 18.93
C LEU A 248 -32.55 -30.75 18.50
N THR A 249 -33.32 -31.25 19.47
CA THR A 249 -34.62 -31.90 19.26
C THR A 249 -35.60 -31.47 20.35
N ARG A 250 -35.90 -30.17 20.40
CA ARG A 250 -37.20 -29.73 20.92
C ARG A 250 -37.85 -28.81 19.89
N PRO A 251 -38.93 -29.25 19.22
CA PRO A 251 -39.74 -28.34 18.44
C PRO A 251 -40.39 -27.33 19.39
N ALA A 252 -40.40 -26.07 18.97
CA ALA A 252 -41.13 -25.02 19.64
C ALA A 252 -42.62 -25.40 19.66
N VAL A 253 -43.13 -25.75 20.83
CA VAL A 253 -44.57 -25.77 21.08
C VAL A 253 -44.99 -24.32 21.15
N GLY A 254 -45.48 -23.80 20.02
CA GLY A 254 -46.15 -22.52 19.95
C GLY A 254 -47.45 -22.59 20.73
N THR A 255 -47.50 -21.89 21.86
CA THR A 255 -48.75 -21.51 22.52
C THR A 255 -49.40 -20.42 21.67
N GLN A 256 -50.50 -20.74 21.00
CA GLN A 256 -51.41 -19.73 20.45
C GLN A 256 -52.47 -19.38 21.50
N ILE A 257 -52.79 -18.08 21.52
CA ILE A 257 -53.80 -17.38 22.31
C ILE A 257 -55.20 -17.79 21.85
#